data_AF-A0A518HL77-F1
#
_entry.id   AF-A0A518HL77-F1
#
_cell.length_a   1.000
_cell.length_b   1.000
_cell.length_c   1.000
_cell.angle_alpha   90.00
_cell.angle_beta   90.00
_cell.angle_gamma   90.00
#
_symmetry.space_group_name_H-M   'P 1'
#
loop_
_entity.id
_entity.type
_entity.pdbx_description
1 polymer ?
#
loop_
_entity_poly.entity_id
_entity_poly.type
_entity_poly.pdbx_seq_one_letter_code
_entity_poly.pdbx_strand_id
1 'polypeptide(L)'
;MTRIFPCTRVLCGAAFVVAVLMLSVPSSVIAADGEPLAIRLWPDGRVGIENHWGLRIMISTSGSPQQTTASPFQKVLTNRGGVDHVWSRQANADAASWGPATEPNAIPGSIRVTSMPGRDNEAVGMLVRTDGVRVAILGDSSGAGDSLTDVNAKLDVVVLPSPAGALLADAATAAWIKAMQPRYVLLPAAITDEAAKPFADSIDASGEMIDVDHNTFAISQSTDRDQPTRLVKLNHKPYELSEELESLMTKMEASCSRSQAVFSPLSANQLNFRPANGTHTPRWNAEHMMGRQLLFFSQIYHALDPAIPVMDLNPEQMPPDYTAAQPDWDGQEEARQMQRVSDFTRRFAYLLRGINLDVRAPGSRWTLRGLLRQMDRHYDDHTANTKKKFELAGWPDD
;
A
#
# COMPACT_ATOMS: atom_id res chain seq x y z
N MET A 1 -46.96 63.29 18.02
CA MET A 1 -47.28 63.55 16.60
C MET A 1 -46.94 62.31 15.79
N THR A 2 -47.96 61.69 15.17
CA THR A 2 -47.96 60.93 13.89
C THR A 2 -46.91 59.83 13.67
N ARG A 3 -47.20 58.60 13.22
CA ARG A 3 -48.42 57.87 12.85
C ARG A 3 -47.98 56.39 12.62
N ILE A 4 -48.93 55.46 12.77
CA ILE A 4 -48.81 54.03 12.50
C ILE A 4 -49.11 53.75 11.01
N PHE A 5 -48.68 52.57 10.52
CA PHE A 5 -49.35 51.62 9.58
C PHE A 5 -48.70 51.34 8.19
N PRO A 6 -48.98 50.16 7.60
CA PRO A 6 -48.00 49.19 7.10
C PRO A 6 -48.09 48.97 5.59
N CYS A 7 -47.29 48.05 5.03
CA CYS A 7 -47.62 47.47 3.73
C CYS A 7 -47.18 46.00 3.63
N THR A 8 -48.18 45.12 3.56
CA THR A 8 -48.11 43.73 3.11
C THR A 8 -48.34 43.65 1.60
N ARG A 9 -47.72 42.64 0.94
CA ARG A 9 -48.14 41.84 -0.25
C ARG A 9 -46.86 41.17 -0.80
N VAL A 10 -46.66 39.85 -0.72
CA VAL A 10 -47.34 38.72 -1.41
C VAL A 10 -47.27 38.84 -2.94
N LEU A 11 -46.39 38.06 -3.59
CA LEU A 11 -46.78 37.05 -4.61
C LEU A 11 -45.59 36.34 -5.27
N CYS A 12 -45.87 35.07 -5.54
CA CYS A 12 -45.16 34.08 -6.33
C CYS A 12 -44.46 34.58 -7.60
N GLY A 13 -43.28 34.03 -7.86
CA GLY A 13 -42.65 33.97 -9.17
C GLY A 13 -41.85 32.68 -9.29
N ALA A 14 -42.52 31.61 -9.74
CA ALA A 14 -41.86 30.41 -10.22
C ALA A 14 -41.11 30.75 -11.53
N ALA A 15 -39.90 30.21 -11.70
CA ALA A 15 -39.50 29.40 -12.86
C ALA A 15 -37.98 29.39 -13.07
N PHE A 16 -37.50 28.24 -13.55
CA PHE A 16 -36.18 28.00 -14.13
C PHE A 16 -34.97 27.95 -13.18
N VAL A 17 -34.83 26.83 -12.47
CA VAL A 17 -33.51 26.22 -12.31
C VAL A 17 -33.49 24.98 -13.19
N VAL A 18 -32.72 25.10 -14.27
CA VAL A 18 -32.47 24.08 -15.27
C VAL A 18 -31.95 22.83 -14.59
N ALA A 19 -32.70 21.74 -14.74
CA ALA A 19 -32.24 20.39 -14.45
C ALA A 19 -31.08 20.06 -15.41
N VAL A 20 -29.85 20.28 -14.96
CA VAL A 20 -28.70 19.58 -15.50
C VAL A 20 -28.67 18.23 -14.79
N LEU A 21 -29.30 17.24 -15.44
CA LEU A 21 -29.00 15.84 -15.20
C LEU A 21 -27.49 15.65 -15.45
N MET A 22 -26.70 15.75 -14.39
CA MET A 22 -25.39 15.13 -14.33
C MET A 22 -25.66 13.63 -14.37
N LEU A 23 -25.45 13.06 -15.56
CA LEU A 23 -25.20 11.64 -15.73
C LEU A 23 -23.91 11.32 -14.97
N SER A 24 -24.04 11.13 -13.67
CA SER A 24 -23.00 10.60 -12.79
C SER A 24 -22.81 9.14 -13.17
N VAL A 25 -21.98 8.89 -14.18
CA VAL A 25 -21.39 7.57 -14.38
C VAL A 25 -20.72 7.23 -13.05
N PRO A 26 -20.98 6.06 -12.43
CA PRO A 26 -20.25 5.63 -11.26
C PRO A 26 -18.78 5.56 -11.67
N SER A 27 -18.03 6.59 -11.27
CA SER A 27 -16.58 6.55 -11.36
C SER A 27 -16.19 5.59 -10.27
N SER A 28 -15.78 4.38 -10.66
CA SER A 28 -14.97 3.53 -9.79
C SER A 28 -13.87 4.44 -9.28
N VAL A 29 -13.88 4.77 -7.99
CA VAL A 29 -12.82 5.54 -7.35
C VAL A 29 -11.61 4.63 -7.34
N ILE A 30 -10.91 4.58 -8.46
CA ILE A 30 -9.57 4.06 -8.57
C ILE A 30 -8.72 5.14 -7.91
N ALA A 31 -8.13 4.84 -6.75
CA ALA A 31 -7.16 5.69 -6.09
C ALA A 31 -6.14 6.15 -7.15
N ALA A 32 -6.17 7.44 -7.48
CA ALA A 32 -5.51 7.99 -8.66
C ALA A 32 -3.98 8.17 -8.51
N ASP A 33 -3.43 7.77 -7.37
CA ASP A 33 -2.00 7.59 -7.14
C ASP A 33 -1.81 6.20 -6.52
N GLY A 34 -0.99 5.35 -7.14
CA GLY A 34 -0.84 3.94 -6.78
C GLY A 34 -0.57 3.71 -5.28
N GLU A 35 -1.20 2.67 -4.73
CA GLU A 35 -1.05 2.27 -3.33
C GLU A 35 0.43 2.07 -2.97
N PRO A 36 0.88 2.49 -1.76
CA PRO A 36 2.30 2.47 -1.41
C PRO A 36 2.83 1.05 -1.27
N LEU A 37 3.93 0.79 -1.97
CA LEU A 37 4.71 -0.43 -1.85
C LEU A 37 5.75 -0.28 -0.73
N ALA A 38 5.96 -1.35 0.02
CA ALA A 38 7.15 -1.49 0.84
C ALA A 38 8.19 -2.34 0.11
N ILE A 39 9.39 -1.79 -0.02
CA ILE A 39 10.59 -2.51 -0.43
C ILE A 39 11.43 -2.75 0.81
N ARG A 40 11.83 -4.00 1.06
CA ARG A 40 12.68 -4.40 2.18
C ARG A 40 13.98 -5.01 1.71
N LEU A 41 15.09 -4.58 2.30
CA LEU A 41 16.41 -5.13 2.03
C LEU A 41 16.90 -5.96 3.22
N TRP A 42 17.19 -7.24 3.00
CA TRP A 42 17.59 -8.16 4.07
C TRP A 42 19.11 -8.31 4.16
N PRO A 43 19.65 -8.73 5.33
CA PRO A 43 21.10 -8.86 5.52
C PRO A 43 21.79 -9.82 4.54
N ASP A 44 21.05 -10.77 3.97
CA ASP A 44 21.52 -11.78 3.03
C ASP A 44 21.32 -11.38 1.56
N GLY A 45 21.08 -10.10 1.28
CA GLY A 45 20.85 -9.61 -0.08
C GLY A 45 19.48 -9.94 -0.65
N ARG A 46 18.56 -10.55 0.12
CA ARG A 46 17.18 -10.71 -0.35
C ARG A 46 16.47 -9.37 -0.41
N VAL A 47 15.58 -9.24 -1.39
CA VAL A 47 14.69 -8.09 -1.52
C VAL A 47 13.25 -8.55 -1.37
N GLY A 48 12.56 -8.02 -0.36
CA GLY A 48 11.13 -8.20 -0.17
C GLY A 48 10.35 -7.05 -0.83
N ILE A 49 9.30 -7.36 -1.57
CA ILE A 49 8.33 -6.37 -2.04
C ILE A 49 6.96 -6.77 -1.54
N GLU A 50 6.25 -5.82 -0.93
CA GLU A 50 4.92 -6.01 -0.37
C GLU A 50 4.01 -4.85 -0.78
N ASN A 51 2.82 -5.16 -1.31
CA ASN A 51 1.83 -4.15 -1.68
C ASN A 51 0.65 -4.06 -0.71
N HIS A 52 -0.28 -3.14 -0.95
CA HIS A 52 -1.44 -2.92 -0.08
C HIS A 52 -2.43 -4.10 -0.11
N TRP A 53 -2.48 -4.87 -1.19
CA TRP A 53 -3.26 -6.11 -1.28
C TRP A 53 -2.73 -7.26 -0.41
N GLY A 54 -1.58 -7.07 0.24
CA GLY A 54 -0.94 -8.06 1.10
C GLY A 54 -0.17 -9.13 0.31
N LEU A 55 -0.03 -8.97 -1.01
CA LEU A 55 0.80 -9.85 -1.81
C LEU A 55 2.27 -9.50 -1.57
N ARG A 56 3.07 -10.55 -1.39
CA ARG A 56 4.50 -10.46 -1.07
C ARG A 56 5.30 -11.27 -2.06
N ILE A 57 6.39 -10.68 -2.56
CA ILE A 57 7.45 -11.44 -3.23
C ILE A 57 8.77 -11.27 -2.48
N MET A 58 9.57 -12.32 -2.46
CA MET A 58 10.92 -12.32 -1.91
C MET A 58 11.88 -12.77 -3.01
N ILE A 59 12.77 -11.89 -3.45
CA ILE A 59 13.73 -12.17 -4.52
C ILE A 59 15.11 -12.40 -3.89
N SER A 60 15.69 -13.55 -4.16
CA SER A 60 17.07 -13.89 -3.80
C SER A 60 17.98 -13.74 -5.01
N THR A 61 19.02 -12.92 -4.90
CA THR A 61 20.03 -12.71 -5.95
C THR A 61 21.24 -13.65 -5.81
N SER A 62 21.55 -14.09 -4.60
CA SER A 62 22.69 -14.95 -4.28
C SER A 62 22.23 -16.34 -3.79
N GLY A 63 22.08 -17.30 -4.73
CA GLY A 63 21.86 -18.71 -4.40
C GLY A 63 20.47 -19.12 -3.87
N SER A 64 20.28 -20.43 -3.69
CA SER A 64 18.99 -21.06 -3.37
C SER A 64 18.43 -20.55 -2.04
N PRO A 65 17.28 -19.87 -2.03
CA PRO A 65 16.67 -19.35 -0.83
C PRO A 65 16.25 -20.52 0.04
N GLN A 66 16.61 -20.45 1.32
CA GLN A 66 15.98 -21.30 2.31
C GLN A 66 14.53 -20.84 2.42
N GLN A 67 13.60 -21.62 1.87
CA GLN A 67 12.17 -21.34 1.86
C GLN A 67 11.68 -21.30 3.32
N THR A 68 11.60 -20.10 3.88
CA THR A 68 11.46 -19.91 5.34
C THR A 68 10.06 -19.52 5.77
N THR A 69 9.10 -19.39 4.86
CA THR A 69 7.74 -18.96 5.23
C THR A 69 6.65 -19.59 4.37
N ALA A 70 5.68 -20.22 5.03
CA ALA A 70 4.51 -20.87 4.47
C ALA A 70 3.28 -19.93 4.37
N SER A 71 3.48 -18.65 4.03
CA SER A 71 2.33 -17.75 3.81
C SER A 71 1.73 -17.98 2.42
N PRO A 72 0.40 -18.16 2.28
CA PRO A 72 -0.26 -18.35 0.98
C PRO A 72 -0.26 -17.09 0.10
N PHE A 73 0.22 -15.96 0.63
CA PHE A 73 0.31 -14.68 -0.08
C PHE A 73 1.76 -14.29 -0.40
N GLN A 74 2.73 -15.15 -0.08
CA GLN A 74 4.14 -14.91 -0.36
C GLN A 74 4.69 -15.85 -1.43
N LYS A 75 5.37 -15.27 -2.43
CA LYS A 75 6.16 -16.00 -3.42
C LYS A 75 7.65 -15.77 -3.22
N VAL A 76 8.42 -16.84 -3.16
CA VAL A 76 9.90 -16.76 -3.16
C VAL A 76 10.40 -17.02 -4.58
N LEU A 77 11.26 -16.14 -5.06
CA LEU A 77 11.83 -16.15 -6.40
C LEU A 77 13.36 -16.16 -6.32
N THR A 78 13.96 -16.85 -7.28
CA THR A 78 15.40 -16.84 -7.50
C THR A 78 15.68 -16.23 -8.85
N ASN A 79 16.76 -15.46 -8.96
CA ASN A 79 17.18 -14.87 -10.22
C ASN A 79 17.62 -15.93 -11.25
N ARG A 80 16.62 -16.59 -11.87
CA ARG A 80 16.78 -17.56 -12.95
C ARG A 80 16.16 -16.95 -14.22
N GLY A 81 16.78 -17.21 -15.37
CA GLY A 81 16.27 -16.75 -16.68
C GLY A 81 14.86 -17.25 -16.99
N GLY A 82 14.17 -16.53 -17.87
CA GLY A 82 12.91 -16.98 -18.47
C GLY A 82 11.64 -16.80 -17.64
N VAL A 83 11.65 -16.00 -16.58
CA VAL A 83 10.42 -15.66 -15.84
C VAL A 83 9.72 -14.49 -16.53
N ASP A 84 8.49 -14.69 -16.97
CA ASP A 84 7.51 -13.61 -17.14
C ASP A 84 6.17 -14.08 -16.58
N HIS A 85 5.91 -13.74 -15.32
CA HIS A 85 4.81 -14.31 -14.54
C HIS A 85 4.13 -13.25 -13.69
N VAL A 86 2.92 -13.57 -13.25
CA VAL A 86 2.11 -12.74 -12.38
C VAL A 86 1.81 -13.51 -11.09
N TRP A 87 2.04 -12.85 -9.96
CA TRP A 87 1.54 -13.24 -8.65
C TRP A 87 0.28 -12.44 -8.36
N SER A 88 -0.87 -13.13 -8.25
CA SER A 88 -2.17 -12.46 -8.14
C SER A 88 -3.18 -13.30 -7.35
N ARG A 89 -4.25 -12.66 -6.88
CA ARG A 89 -5.32 -13.35 -6.15
C ARG A 89 -6.67 -12.72 -6.46
N GLN A 90 -7.59 -13.52 -6.98
CA GLN A 90 -8.98 -13.09 -7.16
C GLN A 90 -9.64 -12.79 -5.82
N ALA A 91 -10.61 -11.88 -5.80
CA ALA A 91 -11.45 -11.67 -4.61
C ALA A 91 -12.11 -12.99 -4.18
N ASN A 92 -12.30 -13.16 -2.87
CA ASN A 92 -12.83 -14.38 -2.24
C ASN A 92 -11.96 -15.66 -2.42
N ALA A 93 -10.85 -15.62 -3.16
CA ALA A 93 -9.96 -16.78 -3.27
C ALA A 93 -9.07 -16.95 -2.02
N ASP A 94 -8.91 -18.19 -1.56
CA ASP A 94 -8.16 -18.52 -0.34
C ASP A 94 -6.65 -18.30 -0.45
N ALA A 95 -6.09 -18.41 -1.65
CA ALA A 95 -4.66 -18.33 -1.90
C ALA A 95 -4.36 -17.59 -3.19
N ALA A 96 -3.19 -16.94 -3.22
CA ALA A 96 -2.66 -16.33 -4.43
C ALA A 96 -2.09 -17.40 -5.38
N SER A 97 -2.04 -17.07 -6.66
CA SER A 97 -1.62 -17.95 -7.75
C SER A 97 -0.45 -17.34 -8.51
N TRP A 98 0.43 -18.23 -9.00
CA TRP A 98 1.58 -17.88 -9.81
C TRP A 98 1.41 -18.47 -11.20
N GLY A 99 1.19 -17.60 -12.20
CA GLY A 99 0.94 -18.01 -13.58
C GLY A 99 1.77 -17.21 -14.58
N PRO A 100 1.92 -17.69 -15.82
CA PRO A 100 2.57 -16.93 -16.89
C PRO A 100 1.84 -15.60 -17.11
N ALA A 101 2.58 -14.56 -17.48
CA ALA A 101 1.99 -13.28 -17.81
C ALA A 101 1.24 -13.37 -19.14
N THR A 102 -0.09 -13.34 -19.09
CA THR A 102 -0.98 -13.13 -20.23
C THR A 102 -1.73 -11.80 -20.03
N GLU A 103 -1.95 -11.02 -21.10
CA GLU A 103 -2.79 -9.80 -21.08
C GLU A 103 -4.25 -10.14 -21.47
N PRO A 104 -5.30 -9.35 -21.12
CA PRO A 104 -5.33 -8.13 -20.29
C PRO A 104 -6.54 -8.12 -19.33
N ASN A 105 -6.37 -8.46 -18.06
CA ASN A 105 -7.26 -8.01 -16.97
C ASN A 105 -6.46 -8.19 -15.68
N ALA A 106 -5.61 -7.22 -15.39
CA ALA A 106 -4.78 -7.25 -14.19
C ALA A 106 -5.71 -7.25 -12.97
N ILE A 107 -5.76 -8.40 -12.28
CA ILE A 107 -6.40 -8.52 -10.98
C ILE A 107 -5.78 -7.43 -10.07
N PRO A 108 -6.57 -6.63 -9.35
CA PRO A 108 -6.05 -5.59 -8.48
C PRO A 108 -4.93 -6.09 -7.56
N GLY A 109 -3.89 -5.27 -7.40
CA GLY A 109 -2.72 -5.63 -6.59
C GLY A 109 -1.85 -6.76 -7.16
N SER A 110 -2.03 -7.16 -8.42
CA SER A 110 -1.13 -8.16 -9.03
C SER A 110 0.32 -7.68 -9.05
N ILE A 111 1.25 -8.61 -8.82
CA ILE A 111 2.69 -8.37 -8.92
C ILE A 111 3.22 -9.13 -10.15
N ARG A 112 3.53 -8.40 -11.22
CA ARG A 112 4.21 -8.97 -12.39
C ARG A 112 5.71 -8.96 -12.16
N VAL A 113 6.35 -10.09 -12.42
CA VAL A 113 7.81 -10.22 -12.34
C VAL A 113 8.33 -10.76 -13.66
N THR A 114 9.31 -10.06 -14.22
CA THR A 114 9.96 -10.43 -15.47
C THR A 114 11.47 -10.51 -15.24
N SER A 115 12.12 -11.60 -15.66
CA SER A 115 13.58 -11.69 -15.67
C SER A 115 14.14 -10.65 -16.63
N MET A 116 15.16 -9.91 -16.21
CA MET A 116 15.92 -9.03 -17.08
C MET A 116 17.02 -9.86 -17.75
N PRO A 117 17.05 -9.98 -19.09
CA PRO A 117 18.08 -10.75 -19.78
C PRO A 117 19.38 -9.96 -19.84
N GLY A 118 20.49 -10.66 -19.53
CA GLY A 118 21.86 -10.22 -19.74
C GLY A 118 22.47 -10.80 -21.01
N ARG A 119 23.80 -10.87 -21.08
CA ARG A 119 24.47 -11.61 -22.16
C ARG A 119 24.19 -13.11 -21.99
N ASP A 120 24.19 -13.83 -23.11
CA ASP A 120 23.97 -15.28 -23.16
C ASP A 120 22.63 -15.78 -22.56
N ASN A 121 21.61 -14.92 -22.48
CA ASN A 121 20.29 -15.18 -21.91
C ASN A 121 20.26 -15.54 -20.41
N GLU A 122 21.34 -15.27 -19.67
CA GLU A 122 21.30 -15.36 -18.21
C GLU A 122 20.55 -14.18 -17.59
N ALA A 123 19.89 -14.40 -16.45
CA ALA A 123 19.18 -13.31 -15.76
C ALA A 123 20.15 -12.46 -14.96
N VAL A 124 20.26 -11.19 -15.31
CA VAL A 124 21.07 -10.16 -14.63
C VAL A 124 20.29 -9.44 -13.53
N GLY A 125 18.98 -9.67 -13.47
CA GLY A 125 18.10 -9.14 -12.45
C GLY A 125 16.63 -9.47 -12.71
N MET A 126 15.75 -8.86 -11.92
CA MET A 126 14.31 -8.95 -12.06
C MET A 126 13.67 -7.57 -12.13
N LEU A 127 12.68 -7.43 -13.01
CA LEU A 127 11.81 -6.27 -13.08
C LEU A 127 10.45 -6.62 -12.47
N VAL A 128 10.09 -5.90 -11.43
CA VAL A 128 8.83 -6.05 -10.69
C VAL A 128 7.92 -4.88 -11.01
N ARG A 129 6.67 -5.16 -11.36
CA ARG A 129 5.64 -4.17 -11.66
C ARG A 129 4.38 -4.46 -10.85
N THR A 130 3.93 -3.48 -10.08
CA THR A 130 2.69 -3.58 -9.30
C THR A 130 2.24 -2.18 -8.91
N ASP A 131 0.93 -1.95 -8.86
CA ASP A 131 0.31 -0.69 -8.41
C ASP A 131 0.92 0.58 -9.05
N GLY A 132 1.24 0.49 -10.35
CA GLY A 132 1.83 1.58 -11.13
C GLY A 132 3.33 1.81 -10.91
N VAL A 133 3.95 1.14 -9.96
CA VAL A 133 5.39 1.24 -9.64
C VAL A 133 6.20 0.20 -10.39
N ARG A 134 7.41 0.58 -10.81
CA ARG A 134 8.39 -0.29 -11.49
C ARG A 134 9.69 -0.34 -10.69
N VAL A 135 10.04 -1.54 -10.22
CA VAL A 135 11.24 -1.80 -9.41
C VAL A 135 12.15 -2.76 -10.15
N ALA A 136 13.37 -2.35 -10.45
CA ALA A 136 14.41 -3.26 -10.93
C ALA A 136 15.28 -3.71 -9.75
N ILE A 137 15.45 -5.03 -9.60
CA ILE A 137 16.32 -5.64 -8.59
C ILE A 137 17.46 -6.31 -9.35
N LEU A 138 18.66 -5.75 -9.23
CA LEU A 138 19.82 -6.25 -9.94
C LEU A 138 20.47 -7.40 -9.16
N GLY A 139 20.93 -8.44 -9.88
CA GLY A 139 21.65 -9.57 -9.28
C GLY A 139 23.16 -9.37 -9.28
N ASP A 140 23.89 -10.26 -8.60
CA ASP A 140 25.35 -10.17 -8.46
C ASP A 140 26.08 -10.20 -9.83
N SER A 141 25.50 -10.87 -10.83
CA SER A 141 25.99 -10.94 -12.21
C SER A 141 25.91 -9.60 -12.98
N SER A 142 25.10 -8.64 -12.51
CA SER A 142 25.03 -7.30 -13.11
C SER A 142 26.29 -6.45 -12.88
N GLY A 143 27.22 -6.89 -12.03
CA GLY A 143 28.53 -6.25 -11.85
C GLY A 143 29.63 -6.79 -12.77
N ALA A 144 29.33 -7.74 -13.65
CA ALA A 144 30.31 -8.45 -14.49
C ALA A 144 30.43 -7.94 -15.95
N GLY A 145 29.90 -6.76 -16.26
CA GLY A 145 30.06 -6.11 -17.57
C GLY A 145 29.06 -6.52 -18.64
N ASP A 146 27.92 -7.12 -18.24
CA ASP A 146 26.84 -7.49 -19.15
C ASP A 146 25.96 -6.30 -19.51
N SER A 147 25.64 -6.18 -20.80
CA SER A 147 24.74 -5.13 -21.27
C SER A 147 23.31 -5.46 -20.84
N LEU A 148 22.77 -4.69 -19.89
CA LEU A 148 21.35 -4.71 -19.57
C LEU A 148 20.57 -4.31 -20.83
N THR A 149 19.59 -5.12 -21.22
CA THR A 149 18.72 -4.77 -22.36
C THR A 149 17.90 -3.51 -22.06
N ASP A 150 17.55 -2.79 -23.12
CA ASP A 150 16.72 -1.59 -23.01
C ASP A 150 15.34 -2.00 -22.49
N VAL A 151 15.03 -1.55 -21.28
CA VAL A 151 13.69 -1.62 -20.75
C VAL A 151 13.01 -0.37 -21.29
N ASN A 152 12.04 -0.52 -22.19
CA ASN A 152 11.27 0.58 -22.84
C ASN A 152 10.42 1.44 -21.86
N ALA A 153 10.89 1.67 -20.64
CA ALA A 153 10.10 2.13 -19.52
C ALA A 153 11.00 2.70 -18.42
N LYS A 154 10.86 4.01 -18.15
CA LYS A 154 11.40 4.68 -16.95
C LYS A 154 11.04 3.89 -15.68
N LEU A 155 12.02 3.70 -14.80
CA LEU A 155 11.89 2.98 -13.53
C LEU A 155 11.56 3.94 -12.38
N ASP A 156 10.94 3.43 -11.33
CA ASP A 156 10.74 4.20 -10.09
C ASP A 156 11.89 3.92 -9.11
N VAL A 157 12.32 2.65 -9.01
CA VAL A 157 13.36 2.22 -8.09
C VAL A 157 14.32 1.23 -8.75
N VAL A 158 15.61 1.37 -8.49
CA VAL A 158 16.63 0.34 -8.71
C VAL A 158 17.16 -0.12 -7.35
N VAL A 159 17.26 -1.43 -7.13
CA VAL A 159 17.82 -2.02 -5.90
C VAL A 159 19.13 -2.73 -6.23
N LEU A 160 20.19 -2.39 -5.51
CA LEU A 160 21.49 -3.06 -5.56
C LEU A 160 21.68 -3.86 -4.25
N PRO A 161 21.17 -5.10 -4.16
CA PRO A 161 21.05 -5.79 -2.88
C PRO A 161 22.37 -6.26 -2.27
N SER A 162 23.36 -6.57 -3.09
CA SER A 162 24.67 -7.05 -2.65
C SER A 162 25.73 -6.68 -3.70
N PRO A 163 26.17 -5.41 -3.75
CA PRO A 163 27.21 -5.00 -4.71
C PRO A 163 28.49 -5.81 -4.48
N ALA A 164 29.05 -6.37 -5.56
CA ALA A 164 30.23 -7.23 -5.49
C ALA A 164 31.52 -6.41 -5.31
N GLY A 165 32.17 -6.54 -4.14
CA GLY A 165 33.49 -5.98 -3.91
C GLY A 165 33.51 -4.46 -3.67
N ALA A 166 34.56 -3.78 -4.12
CA ALA A 166 34.79 -2.35 -3.84
C ALA A 166 33.99 -1.40 -4.76
N LEU A 167 33.36 -1.91 -5.84
CA LEU A 167 32.58 -1.14 -6.80
C LEU A 167 31.09 -1.47 -6.63
N LEU A 168 30.25 -0.44 -6.52
CA LEU A 168 28.81 -0.61 -6.39
C LEU A 168 28.13 -1.15 -7.64
N ALA A 169 28.66 -0.77 -8.79
CA ALA A 169 28.24 -1.21 -10.11
C ALA A 169 29.42 -1.02 -11.07
N ASP A 170 29.46 -1.80 -12.14
CA ASP A 170 30.36 -1.53 -13.26
C ASP A 170 29.87 -0.33 -14.11
N ALA A 171 30.68 0.09 -15.07
CA ALA A 171 30.37 1.23 -15.93
C ALA A 171 29.13 1.00 -16.83
N ALA A 172 28.84 -0.24 -17.21
CA ALA A 172 27.69 -0.56 -18.06
C ALA A 172 26.39 -0.46 -17.24
N THR A 173 26.37 -1.02 -16.03
CA THR A 173 25.26 -0.92 -15.11
C THR A 173 25.03 0.52 -14.65
N ALA A 174 26.08 1.28 -14.35
CA ALA A 174 25.96 2.71 -14.04
C ALA A 174 25.36 3.49 -15.22
N ALA A 175 25.85 3.26 -16.45
CA ALA A 175 25.31 3.91 -17.65
C ALA A 175 23.84 3.54 -17.90
N TRP A 176 23.44 2.29 -17.64
CA TRP A 176 22.05 1.86 -17.73
C TRP A 176 21.17 2.53 -16.67
N ILE A 177 21.61 2.58 -15.41
CA ILE A 177 20.88 3.28 -14.34
C ILE A 177 20.69 4.75 -14.72
N LYS A 178 21.75 5.40 -15.20
CA LYS A 178 21.72 6.79 -15.70
C LYS A 178 20.72 6.97 -16.84
N ALA A 179 20.67 6.04 -17.80
CA ALA A 179 19.73 6.09 -18.91
C ALA A 179 18.27 5.88 -18.47
N MET A 180 18.03 5.02 -17.48
CA MET A 180 16.70 4.74 -16.94
C MET A 180 16.15 5.86 -16.04
N GLN A 181 17.03 6.69 -15.46
CA GLN A 181 16.73 7.80 -14.55
C GLN A 181 15.71 7.40 -13.46
N PRO A 182 16.00 6.39 -12.62
CA PRO A 182 15.09 6.01 -11.55
C PRO A 182 14.96 7.14 -10.54
N ARG A 183 13.81 7.22 -9.85
CA ARG A 183 13.63 8.19 -8.76
C ARG A 183 14.57 7.87 -7.60
N TYR A 184 14.75 6.58 -7.32
CA TYR A 184 15.58 6.10 -6.21
C TYR A 184 16.50 4.95 -6.62
N VAL A 185 17.71 4.95 -6.05
CA VAL A 185 18.60 3.78 -6.02
C VAL A 185 18.77 3.36 -4.56
N LEU A 186 18.36 2.14 -4.24
CA LEU A 186 18.45 1.58 -2.89
C LEU A 186 19.74 0.77 -2.73
N LEU A 187 20.50 1.11 -1.69
CA LEU A 187 21.79 0.53 -1.35
C LEU A 187 21.75 -0.08 0.06
N PRO A 188 22.55 -1.12 0.36
CA PRO A 188 22.72 -1.62 1.71
C PRO A 188 23.52 -0.62 2.56
N ALA A 189 23.20 -0.49 3.85
CA ALA A 189 23.93 0.39 4.77
C ALA A 189 25.42 0.03 4.99
N ALA A 190 25.86 -1.16 4.56
CA ALA A 190 27.27 -1.53 4.57
C ALA A 190 28.12 -0.69 3.59
N ILE A 191 27.48 0.01 2.66
CA ILE A 191 28.14 0.90 1.72
C ILE A 191 28.45 2.24 2.37
N THR A 192 29.74 2.60 2.36
CA THR A 192 30.20 3.88 2.92
C THR A 192 29.93 5.04 1.96
N ASP A 193 29.86 6.25 2.51
CA ASP A 193 29.63 7.46 1.72
C ASP A 193 30.75 7.69 0.70
N GLU A 194 31.98 7.37 1.07
CA GLU A 194 33.15 7.46 0.19
C GLU A 194 33.05 6.51 -1.00
N ALA A 195 32.48 5.31 -0.81
CA ALA A 195 32.25 4.35 -1.87
C ALA A 195 31.04 4.71 -2.74
N ALA A 196 30.00 5.28 -2.15
CA ALA A 196 28.77 5.67 -2.85
C ALA A 196 28.90 6.96 -3.66
N LYS A 197 29.77 7.90 -3.26
CA LYS A 197 29.92 9.18 -3.95
C LYS A 197 30.36 9.07 -5.42
N PRO A 198 31.44 8.34 -5.79
CA PRO A 198 31.82 8.16 -7.19
C PRO A 198 30.72 7.50 -8.02
N PHE A 199 29.94 6.60 -7.41
CA PHE A 199 28.81 5.97 -8.07
C PHE A 199 27.67 6.95 -8.31
N ALA A 200 27.31 7.77 -7.30
CA ALA A 200 26.32 8.84 -7.42
C ALA A 200 26.66 9.80 -8.58
N ASP A 201 27.93 10.20 -8.69
CA ASP A 201 28.43 11.05 -9.77
C ASP A 201 28.30 10.37 -11.14
N SER A 202 28.54 9.05 -11.22
CA SER A 202 28.47 8.32 -12.49
C SER A 202 27.04 8.14 -13.05
N ILE A 203 26.03 8.27 -12.19
CA ILE A 203 24.61 8.16 -12.57
C ILE A 203 23.85 9.51 -12.59
N ASP A 204 24.55 10.63 -12.43
CA ASP A 204 23.98 11.98 -12.31
C ASP A 204 22.93 12.10 -11.17
N ALA A 205 23.17 11.43 -10.03
CA ALA A 205 22.31 11.57 -8.86
C ALA A 205 22.43 12.96 -8.21
N SER A 206 21.44 13.35 -7.42
CA SER A 206 21.34 14.66 -6.73
C SER A 206 22.49 14.97 -5.75
N GLY A 207 23.38 14.02 -5.48
CA GLY A 207 24.46 14.12 -4.49
C GLY A 207 24.02 13.98 -3.03
N GLU A 208 22.72 14.12 -2.76
CA GLU A 208 22.12 13.85 -1.44
C GLU A 208 21.97 12.34 -1.23
N MET A 209 22.51 11.85 -0.13
CA MET A 209 22.36 10.47 0.31
C MET A 209 21.40 10.43 1.49
N ILE A 210 20.36 9.61 1.36
CA ILE A 210 19.33 9.44 2.38
C ILE A 210 19.68 8.21 3.21
N ASP A 211 20.02 8.43 4.47
CA ASP A 211 20.26 7.36 5.45
C ASP A 211 18.95 6.95 6.11
N VAL A 212 18.56 5.68 5.92
CA VAL A 212 17.41 5.06 6.60
C VAL A 212 17.95 4.01 7.57
N ASP A 213 17.71 4.22 8.85
CA ASP A 213 18.25 3.37 9.92
C ASP A 213 17.49 2.04 10.11
N HIS A 214 16.55 1.73 9.23
CA HIS A 214 15.82 0.46 9.14
C HIS A 214 15.76 -0.07 7.70
N ASN A 215 15.24 -1.28 7.54
CA ASN A 215 15.28 -2.03 6.29
C ASN A 215 14.09 -1.84 5.35
N THR A 216 13.29 -0.80 5.51
CA THR A 216 12.01 -0.65 4.79
C THR A 216 11.97 0.70 4.11
N PHE A 217 11.59 0.72 2.83
CA PHE A 217 11.41 1.92 2.02
C PHE A 217 10.00 1.96 1.44
N ALA A 218 9.33 3.11 1.53
CA ALA A 218 8.00 3.33 0.94
C ALA A 218 8.14 3.93 -0.46
N ILE A 219 7.34 3.45 -1.41
CA ILE A 219 7.24 4.07 -2.73
C ILE A 219 5.83 3.92 -3.31
N SER A 220 5.29 5.01 -3.81
CA SER A 220 4.08 5.02 -4.64
C SER A 220 4.40 5.48 -6.05
N GLN A 221 3.47 5.19 -6.97
CA GLN A 221 3.49 5.77 -8.30
C GLN A 221 3.57 7.30 -8.18
N SER A 222 4.40 7.93 -9.01
CA SER A 222 4.47 9.38 -9.09
C SER A 222 4.48 9.82 -10.54
N THR A 223 3.74 10.89 -10.80
CA THR A 223 3.72 11.62 -12.07
C THR A 223 4.89 12.60 -12.18
N ASP A 224 5.46 13.05 -11.06
CA ASP A 224 6.68 13.85 -11.04
C ASP A 224 7.91 12.95 -11.20
N ARG A 225 8.46 12.96 -12.42
CA ARG A 225 9.65 12.19 -12.81
C ARG A 225 10.81 13.08 -13.25
N ASP A 226 10.70 14.39 -13.02
CA ASP A 226 11.71 15.36 -13.45
C ASP A 226 12.74 15.65 -12.36
N GLN A 227 12.63 14.96 -11.21
CA GLN A 227 13.59 15.03 -10.13
C GLN A 227 14.84 14.18 -10.43
N PRO A 228 16.04 14.64 -10.02
CA PRO A 228 17.25 13.83 -10.10
C PRO A 228 17.16 12.57 -9.24
N THR A 229 17.84 11.51 -9.65
CA THR A 229 17.94 10.26 -8.89
C THR A 229 18.50 10.51 -7.49
N ARG A 230 17.90 9.88 -6.47
CA ARG A 230 18.36 9.94 -5.08
C ARG A 230 18.90 8.58 -4.64
N LEU A 231 20.01 8.59 -3.89
CA LEU A 231 20.55 7.37 -3.29
C LEU A 231 19.97 7.22 -1.88
N VAL A 232 19.49 6.02 -1.56
CA VAL A 232 18.95 5.69 -0.24
C VAL A 232 19.71 4.49 0.31
N LYS A 233 20.37 4.65 1.46
CA LYS A 233 20.98 3.54 2.19
C LYS A 233 19.98 3.00 3.19
N LEU A 234 19.67 1.71 3.09
CA LEU A 234 18.80 1.01 4.02
C LEU A 234 19.63 0.16 4.98
N ASN A 235 19.38 0.30 6.28
CA ASN A 235 19.90 -0.63 7.28
C ASN A 235 19.31 -2.03 7.06
N HIS A 236 19.95 -3.07 7.58
CA HIS A 236 19.48 -4.45 7.44
C HIS A 236 18.50 -4.86 8.55
N LYS A 237 18.39 -4.06 9.61
CA LYS A 237 17.51 -4.33 10.75
C LYS A 237 16.09 -3.81 10.49
N PRO A 238 15.04 -4.58 10.84
CA PRO A 238 13.69 -4.03 10.94
C PRO A 238 13.66 -2.84 11.91
N TYR A 239 12.72 -1.93 11.70
CA TYR A 239 12.49 -0.86 12.67
C TYR A 239 11.91 -1.43 13.96
N GLU A 240 12.12 -0.73 15.08
CA GLU A 240 11.52 -1.04 16.37
C GLU A 240 10.74 0.19 16.86
N LEU A 241 9.53 -0.04 17.38
CA LEU A 241 8.73 1.00 18.01
C LEU A 241 9.11 1.11 19.49
N SER A 242 8.89 2.27 20.10
CA SER A 242 8.93 2.38 21.56
C SER A 242 7.90 1.43 22.18
N GLU A 243 8.21 0.87 23.35
CA GLU A 243 7.34 -0.08 24.07
C GLU A 243 5.88 0.40 24.18
N GLU A 244 5.68 1.68 24.50
CA GLU A 244 4.33 2.23 24.61
C GLU A 244 3.57 2.27 23.28
N LEU A 245 4.21 2.75 22.21
CA LEU A 245 3.61 2.78 20.87
C LEU A 245 3.31 1.36 20.39
N GLU A 246 4.24 0.41 20.59
CA GLU A 246 4.04 -1.00 20.29
C GLU A 246 2.80 -1.55 21.01
N SER A 247 2.70 -1.32 22.33
CA SER A 247 1.55 -1.76 23.12
C SER A 247 0.21 -1.21 22.62
N LEU A 248 0.17 0.05 22.22
CA LEU A 248 -1.04 0.69 21.68
C LEU A 248 -1.42 0.12 20.31
N MET A 249 -0.44 -0.10 19.43
CA MET A 249 -0.68 -0.70 18.12
C MET A 249 -1.16 -2.15 18.24
N THR A 250 -0.51 -2.97 19.06
CA THR A 250 -0.91 -4.36 19.30
C THR A 250 -2.35 -4.46 19.82
N LYS A 251 -2.78 -3.53 20.69
CA LYS A 251 -4.17 -3.51 21.18
C LYS A 251 -5.16 -3.23 20.06
N MET A 252 -4.91 -2.20 19.24
CA MET A 252 -5.75 -1.89 18.08
C MET A 252 -5.81 -3.06 17.09
N GLU A 253 -4.68 -3.69 16.80
CA GLU A 253 -4.58 -4.87 15.91
C GLU A 253 -5.35 -6.07 16.46
N ALA A 254 -5.30 -6.30 17.77
CA ALA A 254 -6.09 -7.35 18.41
C ALA A 254 -7.60 -7.09 18.26
N SER A 255 -8.05 -5.83 18.31
CA SER A 255 -9.45 -5.45 18.12
C SER A 255 -9.88 -5.60 16.66
N CYS A 256 -9.01 -5.25 15.71
CA CYS A 256 -9.18 -5.57 14.29
C CYS A 256 -9.32 -7.09 14.09
N SER A 257 -8.43 -7.91 14.67
CA SER A 257 -8.48 -9.38 14.57
C SER A 257 -9.75 -9.98 15.16
N ARG A 258 -10.23 -9.48 16.31
CA ARG A 258 -11.53 -9.89 16.87
C ARG A 258 -12.70 -9.55 15.95
N SER A 259 -12.63 -8.41 15.27
CA SER A 259 -13.63 -8.00 14.29
C SER A 259 -13.59 -8.94 13.08
N GLN A 260 -12.42 -9.19 12.51
CA GLN A 260 -12.22 -10.16 11.43
C GLN A 260 -12.85 -11.52 11.74
N ALA A 261 -12.67 -12.05 12.95
CA ALA A 261 -13.26 -13.33 13.36
C ALA A 261 -14.80 -13.34 13.35
N VAL A 262 -15.45 -12.18 13.51
CA VAL A 262 -16.91 -12.03 13.47
C VAL A 262 -17.42 -11.87 12.05
N PHE A 263 -16.67 -11.17 11.20
CA PHE A 263 -17.05 -10.93 9.81
C PHE A 263 -16.72 -12.11 8.90
N SER A 264 -15.60 -12.80 9.14
CA SER A 264 -15.10 -13.90 8.31
C SER A 264 -16.11 -14.99 7.95
N PRO A 265 -17.02 -15.45 8.84
CA PRO A 265 -17.98 -16.50 8.49
C PRO A 265 -19.21 -16.02 7.73
N LEU A 266 -19.40 -14.70 7.56
CA LEU A 266 -20.61 -14.17 6.93
C LEU A 266 -20.57 -14.36 5.41
N SER A 267 -21.70 -14.68 4.79
CA SER A 267 -21.79 -14.62 3.33
C SER A 267 -21.91 -13.18 2.83
N ALA A 268 -21.81 -13.01 1.51
CA ALA A 268 -22.13 -11.74 0.86
C ALA A 268 -23.58 -11.28 1.14
N ASN A 269 -24.55 -12.19 1.22
CA ASN A 269 -25.95 -11.85 1.47
C ASN A 269 -26.17 -11.36 2.91
N GLN A 270 -25.61 -12.06 3.90
CA GLN A 270 -25.59 -11.62 5.29
C GLN A 270 -24.87 -10.27 5.46
N LEU A 271 -23.74 -10.07 4.77
CA LEU A 271 -23.02 -8.79 4.78
C LEU A 271 -23.88 -7.63 4.24
N ASN A 272 -24.69 -7.89 3.22
CA ASN A 272 -25.56 -6.91 2.59
C ASN A 272 -26.95 -6.82 3.23
N PHE A 273 -27.23 -7.57 4.30
CA PHE A 273 -28.50 -7.50 5.02
C PHE A 273 -28.80 -6.06 5.42
N ARG A 274 -29.99 -5.58 5.04
CA ARG A 274 -30.52 -4.24 5.35
C ARG A 274 -31.51 -4.33 6.50
N PRO A 275 -31.11 -3.96 7.74
CA PRO A 275 -31.99 -4.06 8.89
C PRO A 275 -33.22 -3.16 8.77
N ALA A 276 -34.41 -3.70 9.08
CA ALA A 276 -35.67 -2.94 9.05
C ALA A 276 -35.71 -1.79 10.08
N ASN A 277 -34.87 -1.85 11.12
CA ASN A 277 -34.75 -0.80 12.13
C ASN A 277 -33.92 0.42 11.68
N GLY A 278 -33.47 0.45 10.41
CA GLY A 278 -32.73 1.57 9.82
C GLY A 278 -31.27 1.67 10.23
N THR A 279 -30.72 0.68 10.95
CA THR A 279 -29.29 0.63 11.28
C THR A 279 -28.45 0.24 10.05
N HIS A 280 -27.16 0.58 10.05
CA HIS A 280 -26.24 0.25 8.96
C HIS A 280 -26.12 -1.27 8.74
N THR A 281 -25.86 -1.70 7.50
CA THR A 281 -25.60 -3.11 7.17
C THR A 281 -24.34 -3.62 7.87
N PRO A 282 -24.14 -4.95 8.01
CA PRO A 282 -22.84 -5.47 8.43
C PRO A 282 -21.70 -4.99 7.53
N ARG A 283 -21.84 -5.04 6.20
CA ARG A 283 -20.79 -4.57 5.27
C ARG A 283 -20.40 -3.12 5.49
N TRP A 284 -21.38 -2.23 5.68
CA TRP A 284 -21.08 -0.82 5.98
C TRP A 284 -20.19 -0.71 7.23
N ASN A 285 -20.43 -1.53 8.26
CA ASN A 285 -19.61 -1.50 9.47
C ASN A 285 -18.19 -2.01 9.19
N ALA A 286 -18.03 -3.03 8.34
CA ALA A 286 -16.71 -3.50 7.91
C ALA A 286 -15.94 -2.41 7.15
N GLU A 287 -16.56 -1.86 6.09
CA GLU A 287 -15.98 -0.81 5.25
C GLU A 287 -15.67 0.46 6.07
N HIS A 288 -16.57 0.85 6.99
CA HIS A 288 -16.38 2.01 7.84
C HIS A 288 -15.23 1.86 8.85
N MET A 289 -15.13 0.69 9.50
CA MET A 289 -14.03 0.41 10.43
C MET A 289 -12.66 0.52 9.74
N MET A 290 -12.49 -0.22 8.65
CA MET A 290 -11.23 -0.23 7.91
C MET A 290 -10.96 1.10 7.19
N GLY A 291 -11.99 1.71 6.59
CA GLY A 291 -11.85 2.99 5.88
C GLY A 291 -11.44 4.15 6.78
N ARG A 292 -11.93 4.18 8.03
CA ARG A 292 -11.51 5.20 9.01
C ARG A 292 -10.06 5.01 9.46
N GLN A 293 -9.66 3.78 9.75
CA GLN A 293 -8.27 3.50 10.09
C GLN A 293 -7.34 3.90 8.94
N LEU A 294 -7.65 3.47 7.71
CA LEU A 294 -6.84 3.77 6.53
C LEU A 294 -6.68 5.28 6.32
N LEU A 295 -7.78 6.04 6.38
CA LEU A 295 -7.75 7.49 6.21
C LEU A 295 -6.90 8.17 7.27
N PHE A 296 -7.12 7.88 8.55
CA PHE A 296 -6.41 8.59 9.62
C PHE A 296 -4.90 8.31 9.60
N PHE A 297 -4.49 7.06 9.36
CA PHE A 297 -3.06 6.75 9.32
C PHE A 297 -2.40 7.20 8.03
N SER A 298 -3.06 7.10 6.87
CA SER A 298 -2.50 7.62 5.61
C SER A 298 -2.33 9.14 5.62
N GLN A 299 -3.21 9.90 6.27
CA GLN A 299 -3.03 11.35 6.48
C GLN A 299 -1.79 11.66 7.31
N ILE A 300 -1.56 10.92 8.40
CA ILE A 300 -0.37 11.10 9.25
C ILE A 300 0.89 10.74 8.47
N TYR A 301 0.87 9.60 7.78
CA TYR A 301 2.01 9.13 6.99
C TYR A 301 2.33 10.08 5.85
N HIS A 302 1.33 10.55 5.09
CA HIS A 302 1.52 11.54 4.03
C HIS A 302 2.15 12.84 4.54
N ALA A 303 1.72 13.31 5.73
CA ALA A 303 2.28 14.52 6.34
C ALA A 303 3.74 14.36 6.79
N LEU A 304 4.20 13.13 7.01
CA LEU A 304 5.57 12.79 7.40
C LEU A 304 6.44 12.43 6.19
N ASP A 305 5.85 11.73 5.22
CA ASP A 305 6.45 11.28 3.97
C ASP A 305 5.39 11.33 2.84
N PRO A 306 5.44 12.36 1.97
CA PRO A 306 4.51 12.49 0.86
C PRO A 306 4.56 11.35 -0.17
N ALA A 307 5.56 10.46 -0.11
CA ALA A 307 5.58 9.25 -0.94
C ALA A 307 4.44 8.27 -0.60
N ILE A 308 3.79 8.43 0.56
CA ILE A 308 2.58 7.70 0.92
C ILE A 308 1.36 8.57 0.60
N PRO A 309 0.44 8.15 -0.28
CA PRO A 309 -0.76 8.93 -0.59
C PRO A 309 -1.76 8.91 0.56
N VAL A 310 -2.60 9.93 0.63
CA VAL A 310 -3.80 9.92 1.49
C VAL A 310 -4.83 8.99 0.83
N MET A 311 -5.32 8.00 1.56
CA MET A 311 -6.23 6.98 1.05
C MET A 311 -7.56 7.06 1.80
N ASP A 312 -8.66 7.28 1.07
CA ASP A 312 -10.00 7.34 1.63
C ASP A 312 -10.89 6.26 1.00
N LEU A 313 -11.19 5.23 1.79
CA LEU A 313 -12.13 4.16 1.45
C LEU A 313 -13.37 4.21 2.36
N ASN A 314 -13.67 5.36 2.97
CA ASN A 314 -14.84 5.47 3.84
C ASN A 314 -16.13 5.36 3.02
N PRO A 315 -17.09 4.53 3.45
CA PRO A 315 -18.42 4.56 2.87
C PRO A 315 -19.15 5.85 3.26
N GLU A 316 -20.11 6.23 2.43
CA GLU A 316 -21.07 7.29 2.76
C GLU A 316 -21.77 6.99 4.09
N GLN A 317 -22.01 8.04 4.88
CA GLN A 317 -22.42 7.88 6.29
C GLN A 317 -23.88 7.45 6.46
N MET A 318 -24.76 7.78 5.52
CA MET A 318 -26.21 7.60 5.67
C MET A 318 -26.67 6.26 5.08
N PRO A 319 -27.40 5.40 5.83
CA PRO A 319 -27.86 4.10 5.32
C PRO A 319 -28.63 4.14 3.99
N PRO A 320 -29.49 5.15 3.71
CA PRO A 320 -30.18 5.24 2.43
C PRO A 320 -29.25 5.48 1.23
N ASP A 321 -28.12 6.16 1.45
CA ASP A 321 -27.17 6.58 0.42
C ASP A 321 -26.00 5.58 0.28
N TYR A 322 -25.93 4.60 1.17
CA TYR A 322 -24.87 3.60 1.17
C TYR A 322 -24.97 2.64 -0.01
N THR A 323 -23.90 2.62 -0.80
CA THR A 323 -23.63 1.60 -1.81
C THR A 323 -22.34 0.88 -1.44
N ALA A 324 -22.42 -0.44 -1.31
CA ALA A 324 -21.25 -1.28 -1.05
C ALA A 324 -20.20 -1.09 -2.14
N ALA A 325 -18.93 -0.93 -1.74
CA ALA A 325 -17.84 -0.84 -2.70
C ALA A 325 -17.66 -2.17 -3.46
N GLN A 326 -17.88 -3.29 -2.74
CA GLN A 326 -17.69 -4.65 -3.24
C GLN A 326 -18.84 -5.56 -2.78
N PRO A 327 -20.03 -5.48 -3.41
CA PRO A 327 -21.22 -6.18 -2.92
C PRO A 327 -21.12 -7.71 -2.96
N ASP A 328 -20.23 -8.27 -3.77
CA ASP A 328 -20.00 -9.70 -3.97
C ASP A 328 -18.91 -10.31 -3.07
N TRP A 329 -18.19 -9.48 -2.31
CA TRP A 329 -17.19 -9.95 -1.36
C TRP A 329 -17.86 -10.67 -0.20
N ASP A 330 -17.33 -11.84 0.16
CA ASP A 330 -17.78 -12.55 1.36
C ASP A 330 -17.11 -12.00 2.63
N GLY A 331 -17.49 -12.56 3.77
CA GLY A 331 -16.95 -12.23 5.07
C GLY A 331 -15.45 -12.40 5.17
N GLN A 332 -14.90 -13.42 4.52
CA GLN A 332 -13.46 -13.68 4.53
C GLN A 332 -12.72 -12.58 3.78
N GLU A 333 -13.23 -12.13 2.65
CA GLU A 333 -12.63 -11.04 1.89
C GLU A 333 -12.70 -9.69 2.62
N GLU A 334 -13.82 -9.39 3.27
CA GLU A 334 -13.94 -8.22 4.15
C GLU A 334 -12.93 -8.28 5.32
N ALA A 335 -12.80 -9.45 5.96
CA ALA A 335 -11.81 -9.68 7.00
C ALA A 335 -10.37 -9.51 6.49
N ARG A 336 -10.07 -9.99 5.28
CA ARG A 336 -8.77 -9.75 4.62
C ARG A 336 -8.54 -8.27 4.35
N GLN A 337 -9.56 -7.51 3.95
CA GLN A 337 -9.44 -6.06 3.75
C GLN A 337 -9.15 -5.32 5.06
N MET A 338 -9.79 -5.71 6.16
CA MET A 338 -9.44 -5.19 7.49
C MET A 338 -7.97 -5.49 7.84
N GLN A 339 -7.51 -6.72 7.58
CA GLN A 339 -6.12 -7.11 7.80
C GLN A 339 -5.15 -6.30 6.93
N ARG A 340 -5.47 -6.03 5.64
CA ARG A 340 -4.65 -5.20 4.75
C ARG A 340 -4.46 -3.79 5.29
N VAL A 341 -5.52 -3.17 5.82
CA VAL A 341 -5.43 -1.84 6.45
C VAL A 341 -4.61 -1.89 7.75
N SER A 342 -4.77 -2.94 8.55
CA SER A 342 -3.96 -3.16 9.74
C SER A 342 -2.48 -3.33 9.39
N ASP A 343 -2.18 -4.16 8.38
CA ASP A 343 -0.84 -4.39 7.86
C ASP A 343 -0.23 -3.12 7.26
N PHE A 344 -0.99 -2.31 6.53
CA PHE A 344 -0.55 -1.00 6.05
C PHE A 344 -0.14 -0.10 7.23
N THR A 345 -0.98 -0.06 8.27
CA THR A 345 -0.72 0.75 9.46
C THR A 345 0.56 0.29 10.15
N ARG A 346 0.76 -1.01 10.31
CA ARG A 346 1.99 -1.57 10.87
C ARG A 346 3.20 -1.33 9.97
N ARG A 347 3.10 -1.66 8.68
CA ARG A 347 4.21 -1.62 7.71
C ARG A 347 4.94 -0.27 7.68
N PHE A 348 4.21 0.84 7.82
CA PHE A 348 4.76 2.19 7.79
C PHE A 348 4.85 2.86 9.18
N ALA A 349 4.67 2.10 10.27
CA ALA A 349 4.73 2.63 11.63
C ALA A 349 6.10 3.21 12.02
N TYR A 350 7.17 2.91 11.27
CA TYR A 350 8.48 3.54 11.46
C TYR A 350 8.41 5.07 11.36
N LEU A 351 7.49 5.62 10.56
CA LEU A 351 7.27 7.07 10.44
C LEU A 351 6.78 7.70 11.75
N LEU A 352 6.17 6.90 12.64
CA LEU A 352 5.67 7.36 13.93
C LEU A 352 6.76 7.42 15.01
N ARG A 353 7.96 6.93 14.72
CA ARG A 353 9.06 6.89 15.69
C ARG A 353 9.47 8.29 16.12
N GLY A 354 9.57 8.50 17.43
CA GLY A 354 9.96 9.79 18.00
C GLY A 354 8.84 10.83 18.07
N ILE A 355 7.64 10.53 17.54
CA ILE A 355 6.47 11.39 17.71
C ILE A 355 6.05 11.35 19.18
N ASN A 356 5.87 12.53 19.78
CA ASN A 356 5.28 12.63 21.11
C ASN A 356 3.81 12.20 21.04
N LEU A 357 3.46 11.15 21.79
CA LEU A 357 2.14 10.52 21.72
C LEU A 357 0.99 11.41 22.21
N ASP A 358 1.30 12.46 22.98
CA ASP A 358 0.35 13.35 23.65
C ASP A 358 0.20 14.72 22.95
N VAL A 359 0.91 14.94 21.85
CA VAL A 359 0.66 16.07 20.94
C VAL A 359 -0.11 15.60 19.71
N ARG A 360 -0.75 16.55 19.01
CA ARG A 360 -1.46 16.24 17.76
C ARG A 360 -0.48 15.62 16.76
N ALA A 361 -0.88 14.49 16.19
CA ALA A 361 -0.10 13.86 15.13
C ALA A 361 -0.12 14.75 13.87
N PRO A 362 0.97 14.81 13.09
CA PRO A 362 1.00 15.53 11.81
C PRO A 362 -0.18 15.14 10.91
N GLY A 363 -0.75 16.11 10.21
CA GLY A 363 -1.90 15.86 9.32
C GLY A 363 -3.20 15.44 10.02
N SER A 364 -3.25 15.38 11.35
CA SER A 364 -4.39 14.86 12.11
C SER A 364 -4.89 15.83 13.19
N ARG A 365 -6.18 15.74 13.50
CA ARG A 365 -6.78 16.44 14.65
C ARG A 365 -6.57 15.70 15.98
N TRP A 366 -6.16 14.44 15.93
CA TRP A 366 -5.99 13.57 17.10
C TRP A 366 -4.55 13.60 17.59
N THR A 367 -4.35 13.38 18.89
CA THR A 367 -3.04 12.91 19.37
C THR A 367 -2.84 11.46 18.94
N LEU A 368 -1.60 11.01 18.77
CA LEU A 368 -1.34 9.63 18.32
C LEU A 368 -1.88 8.61 19.34
N ARG A 369 -1.69 8.86 20.65
CA ARG A 369 -2.28 8.05 21.73
C ARG A 369 -3.80 8.01 21.65
N GLY A 370 -4.42 9.17 21.44
CA GLY A 370 -5.86 9.32 21.35
C GLY A 370 -6.44 8.57 20.15
N LEU A 371 -5.79 8.66 18.99
CA LEU A 371 -6.20 7.96 17.77
C LEU A 371 -6.12 6.44 17.93
N LEU A 372 -5.01 5.90 18.43
CA LEU A 372 -4.84 4.45 18.61
C LEU A 372 -5.89 3.86 19.56
N ARG A 373 -6.16 4.54 20.69
CA ARG A 373 -7.25 4.17 21.62
C ARG A 373 -8.64 4.34 21.00
N GLN A 374 -8.81 5.32 20.12
CA GLN A 374 -10.07 5.52 19.41
C GLN A 374 -10.32 4.40 18.41
N MET A 375 -9.31 3.97 17.66
CA MET A 375 -9.42 2.87 16.70
C MET A 375 -9.67 1.53 17.41
N ASP A 376 -9.00 1.27 18.53
CA ASP A 376 -9.29 0.11 19.40
C ASP A 376 -10.79 0.02 19.77
N ARG A 377 -11.34 1.08 20.35
CA ARG A 377 -12.78 1.15 20.71
C ARG A 377 -13.70 1.12 19.49
N HIS A 378 -13.31 1.77 18.39
CA HIS A 378 -14.08 1.84 17.15
C HIS A 378 -14.35 0.44 16.60
N TYR A 379 -13.34 -0.43 16.56
CA TYR A 379 -13.51 -1.83 16.17
C TYR A 379 -14.45 -2.59 17.10
N ASP A 380 -14.30 -2.45 18.41
CA ASP A 380 -15.14 -3.14 19.38
C ASP A 380 -16.63 -2.70 19.29
N ASP A 381 -16.89 -1.39 19.18
CA ASP A 381 -18.24 -0.82 19.12
C ASP A 381 -18.99 -1.27 17.85
N HIS A 382 -18.35 -1.16 16.69
CA HIS A 382 -18.96 -1.55 15.41
C HIS A 382 -19.11 -3.07 15.28
N THR A 383 -18.18 -3.85 15.85
CA THR A 383 -18.32 -5.31 15.93
C THR A 383 -19.47 -5.73 16.83
N ALA A 384 -19.63 -5.10 18.00
CA ALA A 384 -20.76 -5.36 18.88
C ALA A 384 -22.10 -5.01 18.21
N ASN A 385 -22.14 -3.91 17.45
CA ASN A 385 -23.32 -3.52 16.68
C ASN A 385 -23.65 -4.50 15.55
N THR A 386 -22.64 -5.08 14.90
CA THR A 386 -22.86 -6.14 13.90
C THR A 386 -23.40 -7.42 14.52
N LYS A 387 -22.85 -7.89 15.64
CA LYS A 387 -23.37 -9.09 16.33
C LYS A 387 -24.85 -8.99 16.68
N LYS A 388 -25.30 -7.81 17.12
CA LYS A 388 -26.73 -7.57 17.43
C LYS A 388 -27.65 -7.77 16.21
N LYS A 389 -27.14 -7.69 14.97
CA LYS A 389 -27.93 -7.87 13.75
C LYS A 389 -28.26 -9.32 13.46
N PHE A 390 -27.46 -10.24 13.96
CA PHE A 390 -27.67 -11.68 13.76
C PHE A 390 -28.98 -12.16 14.41
N GLU A 391 -29.48 -11.41 15.40
CA GLU A 391 -30.72 -11.67 16.13
C GLU A 391 -31.93 -10.90 15.57
N LEU A 392 -31.76 -10.11 14.51
CA LEU A 392 -32.85 -9.32 13.95
C LEU A 392 -33.74 -10.16 13.04
N ALA A 393 -35.04 -9.85 13.03
CA ALA A 393 -35.98 -10.47 12.11
C ALA A 393 -35.56 -10.24 10.65
N GLY A 394 -35.58 -11.31 9.86
CA GLY A 394 -35.16 -11.30 8.46
C GLY A 394 -33.65 -11.42 8.23
N TRP A 395 -32.86 -11.68 9.29
CA TRP A 395 -31.46 -12.07 9.12
C TRP A 395 -31.34 -13.28 8.16
N PRO A 396 -30.49 -13.24 7.12
CA PRO A 396 -30.39 -14.34 6.17
C PRO A 396 -29.72 -15.59 6.74
N ASP A 397 -30.21 -16.76 6.35
CA ASP A 397 -29.66 -18.06 6.75
C ASP A 397 -28.27 -18.31 6.14
N ASP A 398 -28.09 -17.93 4.87
CA ASP A 398 -26.83 -17.90 4.15
C ASP A 398 -26.45 -16.48 3.75
#